data_AF-A0A937V849-F1
#
_entry.id   AF-A0A937V849-F1
#
_cell.length_a   1.000
_cell.length_b   1.000
_cell.length_c   1.000
_cell.angle_alpha   90.00
_cell.angle_beta   90.00
_cell.angle_gamma   90.00
#
_symmetry.space_group_name_H-M   'P 1'
#
loop_
_entity.id
_entity.type
_entity.pdbx_description
1 polymer ?
#
loop_
_entity_poly.entity_id
_entity_poly.type
_entity_poly.pdbx_seq_one_letter_code
_entity_poly.pdbx_strand_id
1 'polypeptide(L)'
;MSSVATLDFHITSRCLQTCPFCAPPESTSDELDTQKAAAVVRKARALGVPRIVFTGGDPLLRPDAGILLRLARQERLESELATPGGKLTPGFLRAYGRWIDRLALPLDGPNEAVSCRTKSPGHFDATLRNLRLLADFPAIDLKINTAV
;
A
#
# COMPACT_ATOMS: atom_id res chain seq x y z
N MET A 1 -12.79 -10.25 -21.99
CA MET A 1 -11.63 -10.01 -21.11
C MET A 1 -11.50 -8.50 -20.95
N SER A 2 -11.34 -7.98 -19.73
CA SER A 2 -11.15 -6.54 -19.54
C SER A 2 -9.81 -6.07 -20.11
N SER A 3 -9.78 -4.86 -20.63
CA SER A 3 -8.57 -4.16 -21.05
C SER A 3 -7.77 -3.56 -19.88
N VAL A 4 -8.32 -3.61 -18.66
CA VAL A 4 -7.70 -3.05 -17.45
C VAL A 4 -6.78 -4.07 -16.79
N ALA A 5 -5.48 -3.82 -16.87
CA ALA A 5 -4.46 -4.68 -16.29
C ALA A 5 -4.30 -4.52 -14.77
N THR A 6 -4.58 -3.34 -14.22
CA THR A 6 -4.37 -3.05 -12.80
C THR A 6 -5.37 -2.00 -12.32
N LEU A 7 -5.89 -2.18 -11.11
CA LEU A 7 -6.69 -1.19 -10.39
C LEU A 7 -5.90 -0.65 -9.21
N ASP A 8 -5.58 0.64 -9.22
CA ASP A 8 -5.07 1.33 -8.05
C ASP A 8 -6.24 1.78 -7.17
N PHE A 9 -6.39 1.14 -6.02
CA PHE A 9 -7.49 1.37 -5.10
C PHE A 9 -7.02 2.21 -3.91
N HIS A 10 -7.35 3.49 -3.94
CA HIS A 10 -7.11 4.44 -2.84
C HIS A 10 -8.13 4.18 -1.72
N ILE A 11 -7.74 3.42 -0.69
CA ILE A 11 -8.68 2.94 0.35
C ILE A 11 -8.83 3.88 1.55
N THR A 12 -7.96 4.88 1.66
CA THR A 12 -7.99 5.94 2.68
C THR A 12 -7.23 7.16 2.18
N SER A 13 -7.62 8.36 2.60
CA SER A 13 -6.89 9.61 2.38
C SER A 13 -5.92 9.94 3.51
N ARG A 14 -5.98 9.23 4.64
CA ARG A 14 -5.13 9.47 5.81
C ARG A 14 -3.70 9.05 5.54
N CYS A 15 -2.74 9.90 5.92
CA CYS A 15 -1.31 9.60 5.80
C CYS A 15 -0.54 10.26 6.96
N LEU A 16 0.55 9.62 7.41
CA LEU A 16 1.48 10.21 8.38
C LEU A 16 2.60 11.04 7.72
N GLN A 17 2.61 11.13 6.39
CA GLN A 17 3.58 11.90 5.62
C GLN A 17 2.88 13.11 4.98
N THR A 18 3.61 14.20 4.80
CA THR A 18 3.14 15.45 4.20
C THR A 18 3.99 15.81 2.98
N CYS A 19 4.03 14.91 1.99
CA CYS A 19 4.95 15.02 0.86
C CYS A 19 4.55 16.18 -0.06
N PRO A 20 5.48 17.04 -0.51
CA PRO A 20 5.15 18.23 -1.29
C PRO A 20 4.60 17.93 -2.69
N PHE A 21 4.91 16.76 -3.25
CA PHE A 21 4.39 16.30 -4.53
C PHE A 21 3.09 15.49 -4.42
N CYS A 22 2.62 15.22 -3.20
CA CYS A 22 1.40 14.45 -3.02
C CYS A 22 0.20 15.29 -3.44
N ALA A 23 -0.70 14.72 -4.24
CA ALA A 23 -2.02 15.27 -4.51
C ALA A 23 -3.04 14.50 -3.65
N PRO A 24 -3.10 14.72 -2.33
CA PRO A 24 -4.10 14.05 -1.51
C PRO A 24 -5.48 14.49 -1.99
N PRO A 25 -6.47 13.58 -2.05
CA PRO A 25 -7.84 13.99 -2.28
C PRO A 25 -8.23 14.99 -1.18
N GLU A 26 -9.02 16.01 -1.53
CA GLU A 26 -9.61 16.92 -0.54
C GLU A 26 -10.25 16.06 0.57
N SER A 27 -10.03 16.43 1.82
CA SER A 27 -10.43 15.68 3.03
C SER A 27 -11.95 15.60 3.22
N THR A 28 -12.73 15.77 2.15
CA THR A 28 -14.16 16.01 2.08
C THR A 28 -14.96 14.80 1.60
N SER A 29 -14.32 13.69 1.18
CA SER A 29 -15.04 12.47 0.82
C SER A 29 -15.08 11.46 1.96
N ASP A 30 -16.28 10.98 2.27
CA ASP A 30 -16.49 9.88 3.22
C ASP A 30 -15.73 8.64 2.75
N GLU A 31 -14.82 8.11 3.58
CA GLU A 31 -14.14 6.84 3.30
C GLU A 31 -15.20 5.75 3.10
N LEU A 32 -15.02 4.90 2.07
CA LEU A 32 -15.91 3.75 1.88
C LEU A 32 -15.88 2.87 3.13
N ASP A 33 -17.05 2.48 3.63
CA ASP A 33 -17.16 1.42 4.62
C ASP A 33 -16.60 0.09 4.08
N THR A 34 -16.35 -0.86 4.99
CA THR A 34 -15.78 -2.17 4.64
C THR A 34 -16.59 -2.93 3.59
N GLN A 35 -17.93 -2.84 3.64
CA GLN A 35 -18.79 -3.58 2.71
C GLN A 35 -18.68 -3.03 1.29
N LYS A 36 -18.69 -1.70 1.15
CA LYS A 36 -18.51 -1.03 -0.14
C LYS A 36 -17.10 -1.25 -0.69
N ALA A 37 -16.06 -1.16 0.14
CA ALA A 37 -14.69 -1.46 -0.28
C ALA A 37 -14.54 -2.92 -0.75
N ALA A 38 -15.14 -3.88 -0.03
CA ALA A 38 -15.18 -5.28 -0.45
C ALA A 38 -15.92 -5.47 -1.78
N ALA A 39 -17.01 -4.73 -2.02
CA ALA A 39 -17.73 -4.77 -3.29
C ALA A 39 -16.86 -4.25 -4.45
N VAL A 40 -16.01 -3.25 -4.24
CA VAL A 40 -15.03 -2.78 -5.25
C VAL A 40 -14.06 -3.90 -5.62
N VAL A 41 -13.50 -4.61 -4.64
CA VAL A 41 -12.58 -5.73 -4.89
C VAL A 41 -13.24 -6.82 -5.74
N ARG A 42 -14.47 -7.22 -5.39
CA ARG A 42 -15.23 -8.23 -6.16
C ARG A 42 -15.54 -7.75 -7.58
N LYS A 43 -15.94 -6.49 -7.74
CA LYS A 43 -16.22 -5.89 -9.05
C LYS A 43 -14.97 -5.82 -9.92
N ALA A 44 -13.82 -5.46 -9.36
CA ALA A 44 -12.55 -5.47 -10.08
C ALA A 44 -12.28 -6.85 -10.68
N ARG A 45 -12.45 -7.90 -9.87
CA ARG A 45 -12.30 -9.27 -10.38
C ARG A 45 -13.37 -9.64 -11.42
N ALA A 46 -14.63 -9.29 -11.18
CA ALA A 46 -15.73 -9.58 -12.12
C ALA A 46 -15.53 -8.91 -13.49
N LEU A 47 -14.90 -7.75 -13.53
CA LEU A 47 -14.49 -7.09 -14.76
C LEU A 47 -13.34 -7.84 -15.44
N GLY A 48 -12.60 -8.68 -14.73
CA GLY A 48 -11.44 -9.41 -15.25
C GLY A 48 -10.11 -8.70 -15.02
N VAL A 49 -10.06 -7.74 -14.09
CA VAL A 49 -8.80 -7.16 -13.65
C VAL A 49 -7.95 -8.25 -12.97
N PRO A 50 -6.67 -8.41 -13.33
CA PRO A 50 -5.82 -9.42 -12.71
C PRO A 50 -5.13 -8.94 -11.43
N ARG A 51 -4.85 -7.63 -11.30
CA ARG A 51 -4.10 -7.05 -10.19
C ARG A 51 -4.82 -5.88 -9.53
N ILE A 52 -4.74 -5.81 -8.20
CA ILE A 52 -5.19 -4.66 -7.42
C ILE A 52 -4.05 -4.13 -6.54
N VAL A 53 -3.87 -2.82 -6.54
CA VAL A 53 -2.90 -2.12 -5.68
C VAL A 53 -3.69 -1.41 -4.59
N PHE A 54 -3.47 -1.78 -3.33
CA PHE A 54 -4.00 -1.05 -2.19
C PHE A 54 -3.07 0.11 -1.86
N THR A 55 -3.57 1.32 -2.06
CA THR A 55 -2.83 2.58 -1.93
C THR A 55 -3.74 3.67 -1.33
N GLY A 56 -3.38 4.94 -1.47
CA GLY A 56 -4.12 6.10 -0.96
C GLY A 56 -3.17 7.09 -0.32
N GLY A 57 -3.50 7.51 0.91
CA GLY A 57 -2.51 8.02 1.84
C GLY A 57 -1.59 6.90 2.30
N ASP A 58 -1.77 6.40 3.52
CA ASP A 58 -1.16 5.15 3.98
C ASP A 58 -2.26 4.10 4.20
N PRO A 59 -2.35 3.06 3.34
CA PRO A 59 -3.37 2.03 3.47
C PRO A 59 -3.32 1.31 4.83
N LEU A 60 -2.17 1.31 5.51
CA LEU A 60 -2.01 0.71 6.84
C LEU A 60 -2.66 1.52 7.97
N LEU A 61 -3.17 2.73 7.70
CA LEU A 61 -3.98 3.51 8.65
C LEU A 61 -5.47 3.14 8.61
N ARG A 62 -5.89 2.36 7.61
CA ARG A 62 -7.24 1.83 7.50
C ARG A 62 -7.38 0.55 8.35
N PRO A 63 -8.29 0.50 9.34
CA PRO A 63 -8.38 -0.62 10.30
C PRO A 63 -8.62 -2.00 9.68
N ASP A 64 -9.35 -2.07 8.57
CA ASP A 64 -9.73 -3.28 7.86
C ASP A 64 -8.88 -3.57 6.62
N ALA A 65 -7.75 -2.88 6.41
CA ALA A 65 -6.88 -3.08 5.24
C ALA A 65 -6.44 -4.54 5.06
N GLY A 66 -6.10 -5.22 6.14
CA GLY A 66 -5.74 -6.63 6.12
C GLY A 66 -6.88 -7.56 5.67
N ILE A 67 -8.14 -7.20 5.98
CA ILE A 67 -9.33 -7.93 5.51
C ILE A 67 -9.48 -7.77 4.00
N LEU A 68 -9.24 -6.57 3.47
CA LEU A 68 -9.30 -6.31 2.02
C LEU A 68 -8.21 -7.06 1.26
N LEU A 69 -6.98 -7.13 1.80
CA LEU A 69 -5.89 -7.94 1.23
C LEU A 69 -6.27 -9.42 1.15
N ARG A 70 -6.82 -9.97 2.25
CA ARG A 70 -7.32 -11.35 2.29
C ARG A 70 -8.40 -11.58 1.24
N LEU A 71 -9.35 -10.65 1.11
CA LEU A 71 -10.43 -10.75 0.13
C LEU A 71 -9.88 -10.73 -1.31
N ALA A 72 -8.95 -9.84 -1.63
CA ALA A 72 -8.33 -9.79 -2.96
C ALA A 72 -7.72 -11.15 -3.35
N ARG A 73 -7.02 -11.80 -2.41
CA ARG A 73 -6.48 -13.14 -2.63
C ARG A 73 -7.58 -14.19 -2.86
N GLN A 74 -8.68 -14.13 -2.11
CA GLN A 74 -9.84 -15.03 -2.29
C GLN A 74 -10.49 -14.86 -3.66
N GLU A 75 -10.55 -13.63 -4.17
CA GLU A 75 -11.02 -13.30 -5.52
C GLU A 75 -9.97 -13.61 -6.60
N ARG A 76 -8.82 -14.20 -6.25
CA ARG A 76 -7.72 -14.53 -7.16
C ARG A 76 -7.15 -13.31 -7.89
N LEU A 77 -7.13 -12.17 -7.21
CA LEU A 77 -6.38 -10.99 -7.62
C LEU A 77 -4.95 -11.12 -7.10
N GLU A 78 -3.98 -10.75 -7.93
CA GLU A 78 -2.65 -10.40 -7.45
C GLU A 78 -2.75 -9.11 -6.64
N SER A 79 -2.25 -9.10 -5.41
CA SER A 79 -2.36 -7.95 -4.52
C SER A 79 -1.01 -7.26 -4.29
N GLU A 80 -0.98 -5.94 -4.49
CA GLU A 80 0.15 -5.08 -4.14
C GLU A 80 -0.26 -4.14 -2.99
N LEU A 81 0.58 -4.01 -1.97
CA LEU A 81 0.42 -3.02 -0.91
C LEU A 81 1.45 -1.90 -1.11
N ALA A 82 0.99 -0.69 -1.44
CA ALA A 82 1.85 0.49 -1.55
C ALA A 82 1.71 1.37 -0.31
N THR A 83 2.77 1.47 0.49
CA THR A 83 2.71 2.16 1.80
C THR A 83 4.00 2.94 2.07
N PRO A 84 3.95 4.10 2.76
CA PRO A 84 5.13 4.73 3.35
C PRO A 84 5.83 3.86 4.40
N GLY A 85 5.16 2.83 4.92
CA GLY A 85 5.73 1.84 5.83
C GLY A 85 5.71 2.24 7.31
N GLY A 86 5.12 3.38 7.68
CA GLY A 86 5.12 3.87 9.06
C GLY A 86 4.34 2.99 10.06
N LYS A 87 3.40 2.18 9.55
CA LYS A 87 2.62 1.20 10.34
C LYS A 87 2.91 -0.25 9.93
N LEU A 88 3.96 -0.49 9.15
CA LEU A 88 4.37 -1.83 8.80
C LEU A 88 5.03 -2.47 10.01
N THR A 89 4.43 -3.54 10.55
CA THR A 89 4.92 -4.21 11.75
C THR A 89 5.09 -5.71 11.52
N PRO A 90 5.94 -6.40 12.29
CA PRO A 90 6.03 -7.85 12.23
C PRO A 90 4.69 -8.54 12.51
N GLY A 91 3.87 -7.96 13.39
CA GLY A 91 2.52 -8.46 13.71
C GLY A 91 1.59 -8.39 12.50
N PHE A 92 1.58 -7.25 11.79
CA PHE A 92 0.81 -7.09 10.56
C PHE A 92 1.27 -8.09 9.48
N LEU A 93 2.58 -8.22 9.25
CA LEU A 93 3.11 -9.14 8.25
C LEU A 93 2.84 -10.62 8.59
N ARG A 94 2.93 -11.03 9.86
CA ARG A 94 2.53 -12.38 10.28
C ARG A 94 1.04 -12.64 10.08
N ALA A 95 0.21 -11.64 10.37
CA ALA A 95 -1.23 -11.77 10.22
C ALA A 95 -1.69 -11.76 8.76
N TYR A 96 -1.12 -10.88 7.93
CA TYR A 96 -1.64 -10.55 6.60
C TYR A 96 -0.65 -10.73 5.44
N GLY A 97 0.65 -10.86 5.71
CA GLY A 97 1.70 -10.88 4.68
C GLY A 97 1.55 -11.99 3.65
N ARG A 98 0.95 -13.12 4.03
CA ARG A 98 0.69 -14.24 3.09
C ARG A 98 -0.32 -13.93 1.98
N TRP A 99 -1.03 -12.81 2.09
CA TRP A 99 -1.99 -12.34 1.08
C TRP A 99 -1.44 -11.21 0.23
N ILE A 100 -0.23 -10.73 0.52
CA ILE A 100 0.47 -9.67 -0.20
C ILE A 100 1.41 -10.34 -1.18
N ASP A 101 1.17 -10.16 -2.49
CA ASP A 101 2.09 -10.65 -3.52
C ASP A 101 3.26 -9.69 -3.69
N ARG A 102 2.99 -8.37 -3.65
CA ARG A 102 3.98 -7.31 -3.81
C ARG A 102 3.86 -6.23 -2.74
N LEU A 103 4.98 -5.70 -2.27
CA LEU A 103 4.98 -4.58 -1.33
C LEU A 103 5.88 -3.45 -1.84
N ALA A 104 5.28 -2.28 -2.03
CA ALA A 104 5.96 -1.11 -2.53
C ALA A 104 6.31 -0.12 -1.40
N LEU A 105 7.60 0.17 -1.23
CA LEU A 105 8.12 1.16 -0.29
C LEU A 105 8.76 2.35 -1.03
N PRO A 106 8.52 3.60 -0.58
CA PRO A 106 9.21 4.76 -1.12
C PRO A 106 10.62 4.91 -0.54
N LEU A 107 11.59 5.19 -1.41
CA LEU A 107 12.95 5.58 -1.08
C LEU A 107 13.38 6.68 -2.05
N ASP A 108 13.18 7.93 -1.64
CA ASP A 108 13.28 9.12 -2.50
C ASP A 108 14.70 9.72 -2.57
N GLY A 109 15.70 9.02 -2.05
CA GLY A 109 17.08 9.48 -2.10
C GLY A 109 18.08 8.46 -1.58
N PRO A 110 19.38 8.68 -1.84
CA PRO A 110 20.44 7.77 -1.41
C PRO A 110 20.76 7.86 0.10
N ASN A 111 20.26 8.89 0.79
CA ASN A 111 20.46 9.11 2.21
C ASN A 111 19.35 10.01 2.79
N GLU A 112 19.33 10.12 4.12
CA GLU A 112 18.37 10.95 4.86
C GLU A 112 18.38 12.41 4.40
N ALA A 113 19.55 13.01 4.13
CA ALA A 113 19.66 14.42 3.72
C ALA A 113 19.02 14.72 2.36
N VAL A 114 18.81 13.70 1.51
CA VAL A 114 18.08 13.81 0.26
C VAL A 114 16.61 13.41 0.46
N SER A 115 16.35 12.27 1.11
CA SER A 115 14.99 11.74 1.27
C SER A 115 14.09 12.65 2.14
N CYS A 116 14.65 13.38 3.10
CA CYS A 116 13.88 14.29 3.96
C CYS A 116 13.40 15.56 3.22
N ARG A 117 13.81 15.76 1.96
CA ARG A 117 13.29 16.85 1.11
C ARG A 117 11.86 16.59 0.66
N THR A 118 11.47 15.32 0.60
CA THR A 118 10.14 14.89 0.14
C THR A 118 9.33 14.18 1.21
N LYS A 119 9.98 13.62 2.23
CA LYS A 119 9.36 12.86 3.33
C LYS A 119 9.74 13.46 4.68
N SER A 120 9.04 13.06 5.73
CA SER A 120 9.37 13.52 7.08
C SER A 120 10.77 13.02 7.50
N PRO A 121 11.51 13.80 8.32
CA PRO A 121 12.79 13.35 8.86
C PRO A 121 12.71 11.97 9.55
N GLY A 122 13.70 11.13 9.31
CA GLY A 122 13.80 9.75 9.80
C GLY A 122 13.04 8.71 8.96
N HIS A 123 12.34 9.13 7.90
CA HIS A 123 11.64 8.21 6.99
C HIS A 123 12.62 7.31 6.24
N PHE A 124 13.80 7.79 5.82
CA PHE A 124 14.82 6.98 5.15
C PHE A 124 15.21 5.77 6.01
N ASP A 125 15.59 6.02 7.27
CA ASP A 125 15.97 4.96 8.20
C ASP A 125 14.79 4.02 8.51
N ALA A 126 13.57 4.54 8.57
CA ALA A 126 12.37 3.73 8.74
C ALA A 126 12.16 2.78 7.54
N THR A 127 12.33 3.26 6.31
CA THR A 127 12.28 2.43 5.11
C THR A 127 13.36 1.36 5.15
N LEU A 128 14.61 1.68 5.51
CA LEU A 128 15.67 0.68 5.62
C LEU A 128 15.39 -0.37 6.70
N ARG A 129 14.77 0.00 7.83
CA ARG A 129 14.30 -0.96 8.84
C ARG A 129 13.20 -1.87 8.29
N ASN A 130 12.25 -1.32 7.53
CA ASN A 130 11.20 -2.10 6.88
C ASN A 130 11.76 -3.09 5.86
N LEU A 131 12.77 -2.70 5.08
CA LEU A 131 13.44 -3.61 4.14
C LEU A 131 14.11 -4.78 4.87
N ARG A 132 14.78 -4.53 6.00
CA ARG A 132 15.35 -5.60 6.84
C ARG A 132 14.27 -6.52 7.41
N LEU A 133 13.16 -5.96 7.88
CA LEU A 133 12.02 -6.75 8.36
C LEU A 133 11.44 -7.65 7.25
N LEU A 134 11.36 -7.14 6.01
CA LEU A 134 10.81 -7.88 4.89
C LEU A 134 11.71 -9.02 4.40
N ALA A 135 12.98 -9.05 4.79
CA ALA A 135 13.85 -10.21 4.56
C ALA A 135 13.33 -11.50 5.23
N ASP A 136 12.56 -11.37 6.32
CA ASP A 136 11.91 -12.51 6.99
C ASP A 136 10.65 -13.01 6.25
N PHE A 137 10.23 -12.33 5.16
CA PHE A 137 9.02 -12.62 4.39
C PHE A 137 9.33 -12.78 2.89
N PRO A 138 10.17 -13.76 2.49
CA PRO A 138 10.70 -13.88 1.13
C PRO A 138 9.66 -14.18 0.03
N ALA A 139 8.43 -14.52 0.41
CA ALA A 139 7.32 -14.72 -0.53
C ALA A 139 6.72 -13.40 -1.05
N ILE A 140 7.04 -12.26 -0.41
CA ILE A 140 6.57 -10.94 -0.83
C ILE A 140 7.61 -10.34 -1.78
N ASP A 141 7.22 -10.05 -3.01
CA ASP A 141 8.06 -9.34 -3.98
C ASP A 141 8.17 -7.85 -3.59
N LEU A 142 9.39 -7.33 -3.51
CA LEU A 142 9.66 -5.98 -3.04
C LEU A 142 9.83 -5.02 -4.22
N LYS A 143 9.09 -3.92 -4.17
CA LYS A 143 9.17 -2.81 -5.13
C LYS A 143 9.64 -1.55 -4.41
N ILE A 144 10.65 -0.88 -4.97
CA ILE A 144 11.09 0.43 -4.50
C ILE A 144 10.58 1.48 -5.48
N ASN A 145 9.91 2.50 -4.94
CA ASN A 145 9.48 3.67 -5.69
C ASN A 145 10.31 4.88 -5.26
N THR A 146 10.69 5.71 -6.22
CA THR A 146 11.46 6.93 -5.96
C THR A 146 10.76 8.08 -6.67
N ALA A 147 10.38 9.12 -5.92
CA ALA A 147 9.98 10.39 -6.50
C ALA A 147 11.24 11.23 -6.76
N VAL A 148 11.49 11.58 -8.02
CA VAL A 148 12.63 12.40 -8.47
C VAL A 148 12.20 13.81 -8.84
#